data_AF-A0A1F8RYF3-F1
#
_entry.id   AF-A0A1F8RYF3-F1
#
_cell.length_a   1.000
_cell.length_b   1.000
_cell.length_c   1.000
_cell.angle_alpha   90.00
_cell.angle_beta   90.00
_cell.angle_gamma   90.00
#
_symmetry.space_group_name_H-M   'P 1'
#
loop_
_entity.id
_entity.type
_entity.pdbx_description
1 polymer ?
#
loop_
_entity_poly.entity_id
_entity_poly.type
_entity_poly.pdbx_seq_one_letter_code
_entity_poly.pdbx_strand_id
1 'polypeptide(L)'
;MRRYELMLVIRPDVADDKSQVIVDRTTRGIVAAGGQIVKVAPWGRRRLAYPIERHREGSYHIILFEAPSDAIVELEHTLLITEEVLRHLVTRVDRPAKSTRADGSELDELDVADLPSGLDEDEEGDLPEFIDESETEAAPAAID
;
A
#
# COMPACT_ATOMS: atom_id res chain seq x y z
N MET A 1 -23.47 -3.04 4.62
CA MET A 1 -22.38 -2.90 3.62
C MET A 1 -21.09 -2.66 4.35
N ARG A 2 -19.95 -3.05 3.79
CA ARG A 2 -18.63 -2.85 4.39
C ARG A 2 -17.88 -1.78 3.60
N ARG A 3 -16.99 -1.06 4.27
CA ARG A 3 -16.10 -0.09 3.64
C ARG A 3 -14.87 -0.79 3.10
N TYR A 4 -14.48 -0.40 1.90
CA TYR A 4 -13.29 -0.87 1.22
C TYR A 4 -12.50 0.31 0.67
N GLU A 5 -11.20 0.10 0.60
CA GLU A 5 -10.27 0.94 -0.12
C GLU A 5 -9.71 0.13 -1.28
N LEU A 6 -9.84 0.66 -2.49
CA LEU A 6 -9.18 0.13 -3.68
C LEU A 6 -8.03 1.06 -4.04
N MET A 7 -6.82 0.52 -3.98
CA MET A 7 -5.64 1.14 -4.58
C MET A 7 -5.45 0.56 -5.98
N LEU A 8 -5.38 1.45 -6.98
CA LEU A 8 -5.20 1.12 -8.38
C LEU A 8 -3.89 1.70 -8.89
N VAL A 9 -3.06 0.87 -9.52
CA VAL A 9 -1.83 1.27 -10.20
C VAL A 9 -2.01 1.05 -11.70
N ILE A 10 -2.05 2.13 -12.46
CA ILE A 10 -2.23 2.12 -13.92
C ILE A 10 -0.85 2.27 -14.59
N ARG A 11 -0.69 1.65 -15.77
CA ARG A 11 0.49 1.82 -16.62
C ARG A 11 0.80 3.31 -16.88
N PRO A 12 2.08 3.73 -16.82
CA PRO A 12 2.47 5.14 -16.98
C PRO A 12 2.39 5.64 -18.44
N ASP A 13 2.33 4.72 -19.40
CA ASP A 13 2.25 5.02 -20.84
C ASP A 13 0.85 5.50 -21.27
N VAL A 14 -0.14 5.29 -20.40
CA VAL A 14 -1.52 5.71 -20.62
C VAL A 14 -1.63 7.19 -20.28
N ALA A 15 -2.21 7.98 -21.20
CA ALA A 15 -2.47 9.40 -20.95
C ALA A 15 -3.43 9.60 -19.77
N ASP A 16 -3.27 10.69 -19.02
CA ASP A 16 -4.06 10.96 -17.80
C ASP A 16 -5.57 10.92 -18.06
N ASP A 17 -6.04 11.42 -19.22
CA ASP A 17 -7.45 11.34 -19.63
C ASP A 17 -7.96 9.90 -19.71
N LYS A 18 -7.15 8.98 -20.25
CA LYS A 18 -7.49 7.56 -20.33
C LYS A 18 -7.43 6.89 -18.96
N SER A 19 -6.50 7.32 -18.09
CA SER A 19 -6.48 6.86 -16.70
C SER A 19 -7.78 7.20 -15.97
N GLN A 20 -8.32 8.41 -16.17
CA GLN A 20 -9.61 8.80 -15.60
C GLN A 20 -10.77 7.95 -16.16
N VAL A 21 -10.76 7.62 -17.46
CA VAL A 21 -11.77 6.72 -18.04
C VAL A 21 -11.75 5.33 -17.40
N ILE A 22 -10.55 4.80 -17.08
CA ILE A 22 -10.42 3.52 -16.38
C ILE A 22 -11.01 3.63 -14.97
N VAL A 23 -10.65 4.67 -14.23
CA VAL A 23 -11.18 4.93 -12.88
C VAL A 23 -12.70 5.08 -12.90
N ASP A 24 -13.26 5.81 -13.86
CA ASP A 24 -14.70 5.97 -14.05
C ASP A 24 -15.38 4.64 -14.37
N ARG A 25 -14.78 3.82 -15.23
CA ARG A 25 -15.29 2.47 -15.55
C ARG A 25 -15.32 1.59 -14.30
N THR A 26 -14.25 1.58 -13.51
CA THR A 26 -14.17 0.84 -12.24
C THR A 26 -15.24 1.34 -11.26
N THR A 27 -15.38 2.65 -11.14
CA THR A 27 -16.38 3.31 -10.27
C THR A 27 -17.81 2.93 -10.68
N ARG A 28 -18.12 2.92 -11.98
CA ARG A 28 -19.42 2.46 -12.50
C ARG A 28 -19.65 0.98 -12.24
N GLY A 29 -18.61 0.14 -12.37
CA GLY A 29 -18.69 -1.29 -12.06
C GLY A 29 -19.06 -1.53 -10.59
N ILE A 30 -18.44 -0.78 -9.68
CA ILE A 30 -18.76 -0.83 -8.24
C ILE A 30 -20.22 -0.44 -7.99
N VAL A 31 -20.70 0.65 -8.60
CA VAL A 31 -22.09 1.10 -8.46
C VAL A 31 -23.08 0.09 -9.04
N ALA A 32 -22.77 -0.51 -10.19
CA ALA A 32 -23.61 -1.53 -10.81
C ALA A 32 -23.73 -2.80 -9.95
N ALA A 33 -22.69 -3.12 -9.18
CA ALA A 33 -22.69 -4.23 -8.21
C ALA A 33 -23.36 -3.87 -6.87
N GLY A 34 -24.04 -2.73 -6.77
CA GLY A 34 -24.74 -2.31 -5.55
C GLY A 34 -23.86 -1.61 -4.52
N GLY A 35 -22.68 -1.13 -4.91
CA GLY A 35 -21.80 -0.33 -4.08
C GLY A 35 -22.06 1.18 -4.17
N GLN A 36 -21.58 1.92 -3.19
CA GLN A 36 -21.62 3.38 -3.12
C GLN A 36 -20.19 3.93 -3.02
N ILE A 37 -19.88 4.94 -3.81
CA ILE A 37 -18.57 5.60 -3.80
C ILE A 37 -18.55 6.66 -2.71
N VAL A 38 -17.52 6.64 -1.86
CA VAL A 38 -17.33 7.61 -0.78
C VAL A 38 -16.39 8.72 -1.23
N LYS A 39 -15.25 8.36 -1.82
CA LYS A 39 -14.24 9.31 -2.28
C LYS A 39 -13.36 8.71 -3.37
N VAL A 40 -13.03 9.52 -4.37
CA VAL A 40 -11.99 9.22 -5.36
C VAL A 40 -10.86 10.22 -5.15
N ALA A 41 -9.64 9.74 -4.95
CA ALA A 41 -8.46 10.57 -4.74
C ALA A 41 -7.35 10.16 -5.75
N PRO A 42 -7.05 11.00 -6.75
CA PRO A 42 -5.90 10.78 -7.60
C PRO A 42 -4.62 11.09 -6.81
N TRP A 43 -3.68 10.14 -6.79
CA TRP A 43 -2.34 10.34 -6.19
C TRP A 43 -1.28 10.69 -7.24
N GLY A 44 -1.58 10.44 -8.52
CA GLY A 44 -0.70 10.77 -9.64
C GLY A 44 0.44 9.77 -9.85
N ARG A 45 1.41 10.16 -10.67
CA ARG A 45 2.54 9.29 -11.07
C ARG A 45 3.59 9.19 -9.98
N ARG A 46 3.99 7.97 -9.64
CA ARG A 46 5.03 7.67 -8.64
C ARG A 46 5.93 6.55 -9.14
N ARG A 47 7.20 6.58 -8.72
CA ARG A 47 8.18 5.54 -9.01
C ARG A 47 7.90 4.29 -8.17
N LEU A 48 7.89 3.13 -8.83
CA LEU A 48 7.73 1.82 -8.19
C LEU A 48 9.05 1.38 -7.54
N ALA A 49 8.98 0.60 -6.46
CA ALA A 49 10.16 0.06 -5.79
C ALA A 49 10.95 -0.92 -6.69
N TYR A 50 10.23 -1.67 -7.52
CA TYR A 50 10.77 -2.60 -8.51
C TYR A 50 9.93 -2.54 -9.79
N PRO A 51 10.49 -2.94 -10.95
CA PRO A 51 9.75 -2.88 -12.20
C PRO A 51 8.63 -3.93 -12.24
N ILE A 52 7.43 -3.50 -12.65
CA ILE A 52 6.28 -4.37 -12.91
C ILE A 52 5.99 -4.30 -14.41
N GLU A 53 5.95 -5.44 -15.10
CA GLU A 53 5.75 -5.50 -16.56
C GLU A 53 6.68 -4.55 -17.35
N ARG A 54 7.94 -4.39 -16.88
CA ARG A 54 8.97 -3.49 -17.44
C ARG A 54 8.75 -2.00 -17.19
N HIS A 55 7.69 -1.60 -16.48
CA HIS A 55 7.48 -0.21 -16.06
C HIS A 55 8.12 0.06 -14.69
N ARG A 56 8.81 1.19 -14.55
CA ARG A 56 9.43 1.66 -13.29
C ARG A 56 8.58 2.71 -12.57
N GLU A 57 7.49 3.14 -13.19
CA GLU A 57 6.57 4.15 -12.70
C GLU A 57 5.15 3.66 -12.88
N GLY A 58 4.22 4.21 -12.10
CA GLY A 58 2.79 3.92 -12.23
C GLY A 58 1.95 5.09 -11.74
N SER A 59 0.76 5.24 -12.31
CA SER A 59 -0.21 6.25 -11.89
C SER A 59 -1.13 5.68 -10.81
N TYR A 60 -1.07 6.24 -9.61
CA TYR A 60 -1.79 5.78 -8.43
C TYR A 60 -3.14 6.48 -8.29
N HIS A 61 -4.18 5.69 -8.04
CA HIS A 61 -5.52 6.16 -7.73
C HIS A 61 -6.06 5.40 -6.53
N ILE A 62 -6.69 6.12 -5.59
CA ILE A 62 -7.34 5.52 -4.43
C ILE A 62 -8.83 5.79 -4.51
N ILE A 63 -9.62 4.73 -4.37
CA ILE A 63 -11.08 4.77 -4.39
C ILE A 63 -11.57 4.20 -3.05
N LEU A 64 -12.27 5.02 -2.27
CA LEU A 64 -12.96 4.60 -1.07
C LEU A 64 -14.43 4.38 -1.43
N PHE A 65 -14.95 3.21 -1.10
CA PHE A 65 -16.32 2.83 -1.43
C PHE A 65 -16.91 1.88 -0.38
N GLU A 66 -18.23 1.81 -0.34
CA GLU A 66 -19.00 0.85 0.43
C GLU A 66 -19.61 -0.16 -0.54
N ALA A 67 -19.48 -1.45 -0.25
CA ALA A 67 -20.03 -2.50 -1.11
C ALA A 67 -20.45 -3.72 -0.28
N PRO A 68 -21.33 -4.58 -0.83
CA PRO A 68 -21.51 -5.92 -0.31
C PRO A 68 -20.28 -6.79 -0.64
N SER A 69 -20.05 -7.88 0.10
CA SER A 69 -18.81 -8.67 -0.01
C SER A 69 -18.70 -9.50 -1.29
N ASP A 70 -19.84 -9.89 -1.84
CA ASP A 70 -19.99 -10.57 -3.13
C ASP A 70 -19.51 -9.71 -4.31
N ALA A 71 -19.77 -8.40 -4.28
CA ALA A 71 -19.32 -7.45 -5.31
C ALA A 71 -17.79 -7.35 -5.44
N ILE A 72 -17.03 -7.70 -4.39
CA ILE A 72 -15.56 -7.58 -4.40
C ILE A 72 -14.92 -8.61 -5.32
N VAL A 73 -15.45 -9.84 -5.35
CA VAL A 73 -14.88 -10.93 -6.17
C VAL A 73 -15.00 -10.60 -7.66
N GLU A 74 -16.16 -10.09 -8.08
CA GLU A 74 -16.41 -9.67 -9.46
C GLU A 74 -15.53 -8.47 -9.86
N LEU A 75 -15.34 -7.53 -8.93
CA LEU A 75 -14.48 -6.36 -9.11
C LEU A 75 -13.03 -6.77 -9.32
N GLU A 76 -12.48 -7.62 -8.46
CA GLU A 76 -11.10 -8.13 -8.58
C GLU A 76 -10.89 -8.87 -9.90
N HIS A 77 -11.85 -9.70 -10.31
CA HIS A 77 -11.80 -10.41 -11.58
C HIS A 77 -11.78 -9.44 -12.78
N THR A 78 -12.62 -8.41 -12.76
CA THR A 78 -12.64 -7.37 -13.81
C THR A 78 -11.33 -6.59 -13.88
N LEU A 79 -10.75 -6.25 -12.72
CA LEU A 79 -9.47 -5.54 -12.64
C LEU A 79 -8.29 -6.40 -13.11
N LEU A 80 -8.34 -7.71 -12.88
CA LEU A 80 -7.32 -8.65 -13.36
C LEU A 80 -7.31 -8.78 -14.90
N ILE A 81 -8.47 -8.72 -15.54
CA ILE A 81 -8.61 -8.79 -17.00
C ILE A 81 -8.19 -7.49 -17.68
N THR A 82 -8.22 -6.37 -16.96
CA THR A 82 -7.91 -5.04 -17.51
C THR A 82 -6.40 -4.87 -17.65
N GLU A 83 -5.87 -5.03 -18.86
CA GLU A 83 -4.43 -4.99 -19.12
C GLU A 83 -3.76 -3.66 -18.73
N GLU A 84 -4.50 -2.55 -18.73
CA GLU A 84 -3.96 -1.24 -18.35
C GLU A 84 -3.64 -1.12 -16.85
N VAL A 85 -4.15 -2.04 -16.03
CA VAL A 85 -3.96 -2.08 -14.58
C VAL A 85 -2.76 -2.97 -14.26
N LEU A 86 -1.68 -2.37 -13.73
CA LEU A 86 -0.49 -3.09 -13.31
C LEU A 86 -0.69 -3.84 -11.99
N ARG A 87 -1.40 -3.21 -11.06
CA ARG A 87 -1.66 -3.77 -9.74
C ARG A 87 -2.91 -3.16 -9.16
N HIS A 88 -3.66 -3.98 -8.44
CA HIS A 88 -4.75 -3.55 -7.59
C HIS A 88 -4.58 -4.14 -6.18
N LEU A 89 -5.11 -3.43 -5.19
CA LEU A 89 -5.21 -3.91 -3.82
C LEU A 89 -6.54 -3.46 -3.27
N VAL A 90 -7.38 -4.42 -2.89
CA VAL A 90 -8.64 -4.16 -2.18
C VAL A 90 -8.41 -4.47 -0.71
N THR A 91 -8.64 -3.48 0.16
CA THR A 91 -8.49 -3.63 1.61
C THR A 91 -9.80 -3.28 2.30
N ARG A 92 -10.21 -4.07 3.29
CA ARG A 92 -11.35 -3.75 4.13
C ARG A 92 -10.96 -2.68 5.14
N VAL A 93 -11.77 -1.62 5.23
CA VAL A 93 -11.52 -0.50 6.14
C VAL A 93 -12.40 -0.66 7.38
N ASP A 94 -11.81 -1.14 8.48
CA ASP A 94 -12.53 -1.40 9.74
C ASP A 94 -12.77 -0.11 10.55
N ARG A 95 -11.89 0.89 10.41
CA ARG A 95 -12.00 2.21 11.02
C ARG A 95 -11.85 3.27 9.93
N PRO A 96 -12.66 4.35 9.89
CA PRO A 96 -12.45 5.41 8.93
C PRO A 96 -11.02 5.93 9.02
N ALA A 97 -10.31 5.94 7.89
CA ALA A 97 -8.95 6.46 7.82
C ALA A 97 -8.97 7.92 8.29
N LYS A 98 -8.34 8.19 9.45
CA LYS A 98 -8.11 9.56 9.91
C LYS A 98 -7.17 10.19 8.89
N SER A 99 -7.62 11.23 8.18
CA SER A 99 -6.77 11.97 7.27
C SER A 99 -5.79 12.82 8.07
N THR A 100 -4.69 12.23 8.55
CA THR A 100 -3.59 12.97 9.22
C THR A 100 -2.78 13.82 8.24
N ARG A 101 -3.37 14.22 7.10
CA ARG A 101 -2.79 15.13 6.12
C ARG A 101 -3.88 16.08 5.64
N ALA A 102 -4.36 16.90 6.55
CA ALA A 102 -4.67 18.28 6.24
C ALA A 102 -3.53 19.10 6.83
N ASP A 103 -2.87 19.87 5.96
CA ASP A 103 -2.16 21.13 6.22
C ASP A 103 -1.55 21.33 7.62
N GLY A 104 -0.22 21.42 7.69
CA GLY A 104 0.57 21.45 8.91
C GLY A 104 0.07 22.38 10.03
N SER A 105 -0.55 21.77 11.05
CA SER A 105 -0.61 22.11 12.48
C SER A 105 -1.65 21.11 13.03
N GLU A 106 -1.46 20.29 14.05
CA GLU A 106 -0.71 20.41 15.29
C GLU A 106 -0.30 18.99 15.72
N LEU A 107 0.79 18.88 16.46
CA LEU A 107 1.22 17.65 17.12
C LEU A 107 0.24 17.37 18.27
N ASP A 108 -0.82 16.61 17.99
CA ASP A 108 -1.82 16.29 19.01
C ASP A 108 -1.42 15.01 19.76
N GLU A 109 -0.95 15.26 20.98
CA GLU A 109 -0.81 14.42 22.16
C GLU A 109 -1.06 12.90 22.02
N LEU A 110 0.05 12.15 22.08
CA LEU A 110 0.30 11.13 23.12
C LEU A 110 -0.81 10.08 23.34
N ASP A 111 -0.80 9.01 22.55
CA ASP A 111 -1.42 7.73 22.95
C ASP A 111 -0.39 6.91 23.77
N VAL A 112 -0.11 7.39 24.99
CA VAL A 112 0.75 6.70 25.98
C VAL A 112 0.01 5.56 26.67
N ALA A 113 -1.26 5.31 26.31
CA ALA A 113 -2.15 4.40 27.00
C ALA A 113 -2.02 2.93 26.57
N ASP A 114 -1.29 2.62 25.49
CA ASP A 114 -1.08 1.25 24.99
C ASP A 114 0.36 0.75 25.18
N LEU A 115 1.16 1.46 25.99
CA LEU A 115 2.42 0.92 26.48
C LEU A 115 2.10 -0.09 27.60
N PRO A 116 2.51 -1.36 27.48
CA PRO A 116 2.42 -2.29 28.60
C PRO A 116 3.25 -1.73 29.76
N SER A 117 2.59 -1.34 30.83
CA SER A 117 3.18 -0.73 32.03
C SER A 117 3.88 -1.74 32.96
N GLY A 118 4.54 -2.74 32.38
CA GLY A 118 5.19 -3.80 33.12
C GLY A 118 6.24 -4.50 32.27
N LEU A 119 7.34 -3.81 32.03
CA LEU A 119 8.62 -4.48 31.82
C LEU A 119 9.39 -4.26 33.11
N ASP A 120 9.38 -5.29 33.95
CA ASP A 120 10.20 -5.39 35.15
C ASP A 120 11.67 -5.07 34.80
N GLU A 121 12.28 -4.20 35.60
CA GLU A 121 13.55 -3.51 35.34
C GLU A 121 14.81 -4.39 35.49
N ASP A 122 14.70 -5.72 35.45
CA ASP A 122 15.82 -6.61 35.83
C ASP A 122 16.17 -7.62 34.74
N GLU A 123 16.84 -7.18 33.67
CA GLU A 123 17.78 -8.02 32.91
C GLU A 123 18.80 -7.15 32.15
N GLU A 124 19.73 -6.58 32.90
CA GLU A 124 20.99 -6.06 32.36
C GLU A 124 21.85 -7.27 31.95
N GLY A 125 21.89 -7.58 30.65
CA GLY A 125 22.64 -8.73 30.17
C GLY A 125 22.67 -8.93 28.65
N ASP A 126 23.74 -8.44 28.05
CA ASP A 126 24.36 -8.94 26.81
C ASP A 126 23.70 -8.55 25.47
N LEU A 127 24.02 -7.32 25.01
CA LEU A 127 23.96 -7.01 23.58
C LEU A 127 25.21 -7.60 22.91
N PRO A 128 25.11 -8.57 21.99
CA PRO A 128 26.29 -9.09 21.30
C PRO A 128 26.91 -8.00 20.41
N GLU A 129 28.22 -7.78 20.59
CA GLU A 129 29.03 -6.86 19.81
C GLU A 129 28.95 -7.16 18.31
N PHE A 130 28.69 -6.11 17.53
CA PHE A 130 28.65 -6.14 16.08
C PHE A 130 30.08 -6.29 15.55
N ILE A 131 30.47 -7.50 15.15
CA ILE A 131 31.76 -7.75 14.51
C ILE A 131 31.67 -7.31 13.05
N ASP A 132 32.47 -6.31 12.68
CA ASP A 132 32.66 -5.81 11.32
C ASP A 132 33.45 -6.86 10.49
N GLU A 133 32.74 -7.68 9.72
CA GLU A 133 33.34 -8.61 8.76
C GLU A 133 33.76 -7.85 7.48
N SER A 134 34.78 -7.00 7.60
CA SER A 134 35.65 -6.68 6.47
C SER A 134 37.01 -7.36 6.69
N GLU A 135 37.44 -8.09 5.66
CA GLU A 135 38.69 -8.87 5.57
C GLU A 135 38.64 -10.32 6.08
N THR A 136 38.30 -11.27 5.20
CA THR A 136 39.01 -12.57 5.11
C THR A 136 38.85 -13.15 3.70
N GLU A 137 39.79 -12.83 2.80
CA GLU A 137 40.17 -13.76 1.74
C GLU A 137 41.69 -13.65 1.50
N ALA A 138 42.40 -14.71 1.92
CA ALA A 138 43.63 -15.27 1.34
C ALA A 138 44.69 -15.64 2.40
N ALA A 139 44.63 -16.88 2.89
CA ALA A 139 45.82 -17.69 3.16
C ALA A 139 45.45 -19.17 3.33
N PRO A 140 45.79 -20.08 2.41
CA PRO A 140 46.02 -21.47 2.75
C PRO A 140 47.45 -21.65 3.28
N ALA A 141 47.55 -22.36 4.40
CA ALA A 141 48.78 -22.68 5.12
C ALA A 141 49.60 -23.82 4.48
N ALA A 142 50.93 -23.78 4.73
CA ALA A 142 51.91 -24.86 4.95
C ALA A 142 52.03 -25.99 3.88
N ILE A 143 53.17 -26.21 3.21
CA ILE A 143 54.39 -26.96 3.66
C ILE A 143 53.97 -28.26 4.38
N ASP A 144 54.16 -29.47 3.82
CA ASP A 144 55.39 -30.15 3.36
C ASP A 144 55.20 -30.89 2.03
#